data_AF-A0A2M8LD25-F1
#
_entry.id   AF-A0A2M8LD25-F1
#
_cell.length_a   1.000
_cell.length_b   1.000
_cell.length_c   1.000
_cell.angle_alpha   90.00
_cell.angle_beta   90.00
_cell.angle_gamma   90.00
#
_symmetry.space_group_name_H-M   'P 1'
#
loop_
_entity.id
_entity.type
_entity.pdbx_description
1 polymer ?
#
loop_
_entity_poly.entity_id
_entity_poly.type
_entity_poly.pdbx_seq_one_letter_code
_entity_poly.pdbx_strand_id
1 'polypeptide(L)'
;MSVIKHKEQRVGIFIDAQNLYHSAKNLYHAKVNFDQIVKDALGGRHLIRAIAYVITTESGEEKSFFDALTKMGIETRTKDLQIFSSGSKKADWDVGLAVDAVKLAPKLDAIIIVSGDGDFIPLVKYLQENQGCQVEAITFGKSASMKLKEAVDDFLDLDSDPSRYLINYRSNSRPEKTERVSEKNESNQKASDKPSDKTGGSRIRRVFRKM
;
A
#
# COMPACT_ATOMS: atom_id res chain seq x y z
N MET A 1 2.49 13.86 1.64
CA MET A 1 2.91 14.27 0.27
C MET A 1 3.22 12.99 -0.48
N SER A 2 2.97 12.91 -1.78
CA SER A 2 3.36 11.71 -2.55
C SER A 2 4.88 11.62 -2.62
N VAL A 3 5.48 10.58 -2.05
CA VAL A 3 6.92 10.34 -2.16
C VAL A 3 7.30 9.97 -3.59
N ILE A 4 8.47 10.38 -4.06
CA ILE A 4 8.94 10.07 -5.41
C ILE A 4 9.71 8.75 -5.36
N LYS A 5 9.21 7.72 -6.06
CA LYS A 5 9.87 6.41 -6.16
C LYS A 5 10.63 6.32 -7.48
N HIS A 6 11.96 6.24 -7.42
CA HIS A 6 12.81 6.08 -8.60
C HIS A 6 13.12 4.61 -8.85
N LYS A 7 13.07 4.17 -10.12
CA LYS A 7 13.32 2.76 -10.49
C LYS A 7 14.68 2.22 -10.06
N GLU A 8 15.70 3.09 -10.03
CA GLU A 8 17.06 2.72 -9.65
C GLU A 8 17.29 2.63 -8.13
N GLN A 9 16.29 2.96 -7.30
CA GLN A 9 16.42 2.83 -5.85
C GLN A 9 16.69 1.37 -5.45
N ARG A 10 17.68 1.20 -4.59
CA ARG A 10 18.02 -0.05 -3.92
C ARG A 10 17.12 -0.21 -2.69
N VAL A 11 16.27 -1.23 -2.71
CA VAL A 11 15.21 -1.42 -1.71
C VAL A 11 15.54 -2.59 -0.79
N GLY A 12 15.38 -2.38 0.51
CA GLY A 12 15.33 -3.44 1.51
C GLY A 12 13.91 -3.59 2.05
N ILE A 13 13.41 -4.83 2.15
CA ILE A 13 12.08 -5.12 2.67
C ILE A 13 12.22 -5.95 3.96
N PHE A 14 11.63 -5.46 5.04
CA PHE A 14 11.68 -6.08 6.36
C PHE A 14 10.27 -6.41 6.81
N ILE A 15 9.97 -7.70 6.91
CA ILE A 15 8.62 -8.21 7.06
C ILE A 15 8.42 -8.78 8.45
N ASP A 16 7.60 -8.13 9.25
CA ASP A 16 7.08 -8.70 10.49
C ASP A 16 5.94 -9.66 10.14
N ALA A 17 6.29 -10.93 9.93
CA ALA A 17 5.33 -11.94 9.49
C ALA A 17 4.26 -12.19 10.56
N GLN A 18 4.59 -12.03 11.83
CA GLN A 18 3.65 -12.23 12.93
C GLN A 18 2.60 -11.12 12.94
N ASN A 19 3.00 -9.85 12.89
CA ASN A 19 2.06 -8.72 12.85
C ASN A 19 1.13 -8.84 11.63
N LEU A 20 1.69 -9.12 10.46
CA LEU A 20 0.92 -9.22 9.22
C LEU A 20 -0.05 -10.42 9.23
N TYR A 21 0.38 -11.58 9.73
CA TYR A 21 -0.47 -12.77 9.84
C TYR A 21 -1.61 -12.56 10.84
N HIS A 22 -1.33 -11.96 12.00
CA HIS A 22 -2.37 -11.64 12.98
C HIS A 22 -3.39 -10.66 12.41
N SER A 23 -2.96 -9.61 11.72
CA SER A 23 -3.86 -8.64 11.08
C SER A 23 -4.75 -9.32 10.05
N ALA A 24 -4.20 -10.14 9.14
CA ALA A 24 -4.99 -10.86 8.15
C ALA A 24 -5.98 -11.86 8.77
N LYS A 25 -5.54 -12.62 9.79
CA LYS A 25 -6.39 -13.63 10.45
C LYS A 25 -7.53 -12.98 11.25
N ASN A 26 -7.24 -11.90 11.97
CA ASN A 26 -8.21 -11.25 12.85
C ASN A 26 -9.20 -10.38 12.07
N LEU A 27 -8.75 -9.67 11.04
CA LEU A 27 -9.59 -8.75 10.26
C LEU A 27 -10.34 -9.44 9.13
N TYR A 28 -9.73 -10.46 8.51
CA TYR A 28 -10.20 -11.03 7.25
C TYR A 28 -10.36 -12.55 7.25
N HIS A 29 -9.95 -13.23 8.33
CA HIS A 29 -9.99 -14.69 8.45
C HIS A 29 -9.31 -15.42 7.26
N ALA A 30 -8.28 -14.80 6.69
CA ALA A 30 -7.60 -15.27 5.48
C ALA A 30 -6.08 -15.32 5.67
N LYS A 31 -5.40 -16.00 4.75
CA LYS A 31 -3.93 -16.06 4.71
C LYS A 31 -3.38 -14.92 3.86
N VAL A 32 -2.19 -14.44 4.21
CA VAL A 32 -1.51 -13.35 3.49
C VAL A 32 -0.86 -13.86 2.20
N ASN A 33 -0.97 -13.08 1.13
CA ASN A 33 -0.24 -13.28 -0.12
C ASN A 33 1.04 -12.44 -0.11
N PHE A 34 2.12 -13.00 0.45
CA PHE A 34 3.41 -12.30 0.57
C PHE A 34 4.04 -11.93 -0.78
N ASP A 35 3.77 -12.72 -1.84
CA ASP A 35 4.36 -12.50 -3.17
C ASP A 35 3.86 -11.20 -3.76
N GLN A 36 2.54 -11.02 -3.71
CA GLN A 36 1.91 -9.82 -4.21
C GLN A 36 2.27 -8.60 -3.37
N ILE A 37 2.38 -8.75 -2.05
CA ILE A 37 2.83 -7.66 -1.15
C ILE A 37 4.25 -7.23 -1.52
N VAL A 38 5.21 -8.15 -1.61
CA VAL A 38 6.60 -7.82 -1.94
C VAL A 38 6.71 -7.20 -3.33
N LYS A 39 5.95 -7.72 -4.30
CA LYS A 39 5.92 -7.20 -5.66
C LYS A 39 5.42 -5.76 -5.73
N ASP A 40 4.30 -5.46 -5.07
CA ASP A 40 3.71 -4.11 -5.09
C ASP A 40 4.49 -3.13 -4.21
N ALA A 41 5.03 -3.61 -3.08
CA ALA A 41 5.97 -2.87 -2.24
C ALA A 41 7.19 -2.42 -3.05
N LEU A 42 7.79 -3.35 -3.81
CA LEU A 42 8.97 -3.07 -4.60
C LEU A 42 8.68 -2.05 -5.70
N GLY A 43 7.50 -2.08 -6.31
CA GLY A 43 7.07 -1.09 -7.30
C GLY A 43 7.98 -1.01 -8.53
N GLY A 44 8.64 -2.12 -8.90
CA GLY A 44 9.58 -2.19 -10.01
C GLY A 44 10.97 -1.59 -9.73
N ARG A 45 11.32 -1.35 -8.46
CA ARG A 45 12.66 -0.93 -8.02
C ARG A 45 13.61 -2.13 -7.85
N HIS A 46 14.88 -1.88 -7.55
CA HIS A 46 15.87 -2.93 -7.35
C HIS A 46 15.82 -3.50 -5.94
N LEU A 47 15.35 -4.75 -5.80
CA LEU A 47 15.37 -5.44 -4.51
C LEU A 47 16.79 -5.87 -4.16
N ILE A 48 17.33 -5.38 -3.04
CA ILE A 48 18.63 -5.81 -2.52
C ILE A 48 18.47 -6.97 -1.55
N ARG A 49 17.51 -6.87 -0.62
CA ARG A 49 17.15 -7.95 0.32
C ARG A 49 15.69 -7.85 0.73
N ALA A 50 15.07 -9.00 0.91
CA ALA A 50 13.82 -9.15 1.64
C ALA A 50 14.06 -10.11 2.80
N ILE A 51 13.70 -9.70 4.03
CA ILE A 51 13.88 -10.51 5.24
C ILE A 51 12.53 -10.61 5.94
N ALA A 52 12.05 -11.83 6.12
CA ALA A 52 10.87 -12.15 6.93
C ALA A 52 11.26 -12.66 8.31
N TYR A 53 10.72 -12.02 9.33
CA TYR A 53 10.90 -12.37 10.72
C TYR A 53 9.71 -13.19 11.18
N VAL A 54 9.97 -14.46 11.49
CA VAL A 54 8.95 -15.47 11.80
C VAL A 54 9.23 -16.07 13.16
N ILE A 55 8.16 -16.41 13.87
CA ILE A 55 8.23 -17.05 15.18
C ILE A 55 7.74 -18.47 15.02
N THR A 56 8.65 -19.40 15.30
CA THR A 56 8.42 -20.83 15.14
C THR A 56 7.76 -21.40 16.38
N THR A 57 6.72 -22.20 16.16
CA THR A 57 6.16 -23.06 17.20
C THR A 57 6.68 -24.50 17.06
N GLU A 58 6.75 -25.23 18.18
CA GLU A 58 7.33 -26.59 18.23
C GLU A 58 6.61 -27.62 17.33
N SER A 59 5.43 -27.30 16.79
CA SER A 59 4.64 -28.19 15.93
C SER A 59 5.22 -28.41 14.53
N GLY A 60 6.16 -27.57 14.07
CA GLY A 60 6.88 -27.76 12.79
C GLY A 60 6.04 -27.58 11.52
N GLU A 61 4.80 -27.09 11.63
CA GLU A 61 3.86 -26.90 10.51
C GLU A 61 4.26 -25.77 9.55
N GLU A 62 5.33 -25.02 9.87
CA GLU A 62 5.76 -23.83 9.14
C GLU A 62 6.74 -24.13 7.99
N LYS A 63 7.17 -25.39 7.83
CA LYS A 63 8.18 -25.74 6.80
C LYS A 63 7.75 -25.36 5.39
N SER A 64 6.49 -25.66 5.01
CA SER A 64 5.97 -25.29 3.70
C SER A 64 5.88 -23.77 3.49
N PHE A 65 5.71 -23.01 4.58
CA PHE A 65 5.69 -21.55 4.54
C PHE A 65 7.10 -20.99 4.32
N PHE A 66 8.11 -21.51 5.02
CA PHE A 66 9.51 -21.14 4.79
C PHE A 66 10.00 -21.49 3.39
N ASP A 67 9.62 -22.65 2.87
CA ASP A 67 9.94 -23.05 1.50
C ASP A 67 9.31 -22.10 0.47
N ALA A 68 8.08 -21.62 0.72
CA ALA A 68 7.42 -20.64 -0.13
C ALA A 68 8.14 -19.28 -0.11
N LEU A 69 8.44 -18.76 1.08
CA LEU A 69 9.19 -17.50 1.24
C LEU A 69 10.56 -17.56 0.55
N THR A 70 11.28 -18.66 0.72
CA THR A 70 12.59 -18.86 0.11
C THR A 70 12.50 -18.90 -1.42
N LYS A 71 11.50 -19.57 -1.99
CA LYS A 71 11.25 -19.57 -3.45
C LYS A 71 10.94 -18.18 -4.00
N MET A 72 10.41 -17.29 -3.17
CA MET A 72 10.14 -15.90 -3.51
C MET A 72 11.35 -14.98 -3.32
N GLY A 73 12.51 -15.52 -2.91
CA GLY A 73 13.72 -14.73 -2.66
C GLY A 73 13.69 -13.97 -1.34
N ILE A 74 12.85 -14.40 -0.38
CA ILE A 74 12.74 -13.80 0.95
C ILE A 74 13.56 -14.64 1.93
N GLU A 75 14.58 -14.02 2.53
CA GLU A 75 15.35 -14.62 3.63
C GLU A 75 14.43 -14.76 4.86
N THR A 76 14.48 -15.90 5.55
CA THR A 76 13.69 -16.10 6.77
C THR A 76 14.59 -16.08 8.00
N ARG A 77 14.21 -15.29 9.01
CA ARG A 77 14.81 -15.28 10.36
C ARG A 77 13.79 -15.89 11.33
N THR A 78 14.16 -16.99 11.98
CA THR A 78 13.31 -17.71 12.93
C THR A 78 13.78 -17.52 14.36
N LYS A 79 12.84 -17.31 15.29
CA LYS A 79 13.11 -17.21 16.73
C LYS A 79 12.12 -18.11 17.44
N ASP A 80 12.65 -18.94 18.34
CA ASP A 80 11.83 -19.83 19.14
C ASP A 80 11.05 -19.04 20.19
N LEU A 81 9.82 -19.46 20.44
CA LEU A 81 8.97 -18.87 21.47
C LEU A 81 9.62 -19.04 22.85
N GLN A 82 10.13 -17.95 23.42
CA GLN A 82 10.77 -18.00 24.72
C GLN A 82 9.73 -17.87 25.83
N ILE A 83 9.57 -18.95 26.60
CA ILE A 83 8.72 -18.99 27.80
C ILE A 83 9.63 -18.69 29.00
N PHE A 84 9.45 -17.53 29.62
CA PHE A 84 10.18 -17.16 30.82
C PHE A 84 9.62 -17.91 32.04
N SER A 85 10.45 -18.08 33.08
CA SER A 85 10.07 -18.70 34.35
C SER A 85 8.92 -17.97 35.06
N SER A 86 8.66 -16.71 34.70
CA SER A 86 7.49 -15.92 35.12
C SER A 86 6.17 -16.33 34.43
N GLY A 87 6.20 -17.26 33.47
CA GLY A 87 5.07 -17.60 32.60
C GLY A 87 4.86 -16.62 31.44
N SER A 88 5.64 -15.53 31.39
CA SER A 88 5.58 -14.55 30.30
C SER A 88 6.17 -15.16 29.02
N LYS A 89 5.45 -15.05 27.91
CA LYS A 89 5.92 -15.45 26.59
C LYS A 89 6.41 -14.21 25.86
N LYS A 90 7.68 -14.12 25.47
CA LYS A 90 8.13 -13.10 24.51
C LYS A 90 8.41 -13.73 23.17
N ALA A 91 7.79 -13.14 22.17
CA ALA A 91 7.86 -13.55 20.79
C ALA A 91 7.65 -12.26 19.97
N ASP A 92 8.59 -11.33 20.12
CA ASP A 92 8.73 -10.17 19.24
C ASP A 92 10.06 -10.26 18.49
N TRP A 93 10.05 -9.70 17.28
CA TRP A 93 11.21 -9.54 16.43
C TRP A 93 11.62 -8.08 16.28
N ASP A 94 10.92 -7.14 16.91
CA ASP A 94 11.04 -5.70 16.69
C ASP A 94 12.49 -5.21 16.81
N VAL A 95 13.19 -5.66 17.85
CA VAL A 95 14.61 -5.31 18.05
C VAL A 95 15.50 -5.92 16.97
N GLY A 96 15.30 -7.19 16.61
CA GLY A 96 16.10 -7.84 15.58
C GLY A 96 15.88 -7.19 14.21
N LEU A 97 14.62 -6.90 13.88
CA LEU A 97 14.23 -6.18 12.67
C LEU A 97 14.88 -4.80 12.63
N ALA A 98 14.79 -4.03 13.71
CA ALA A 98 15.38 -2.70 13.78
C ALA A 98 16.90 -2.73 13.61
N VAL A 99 17.60 -3.66 14.26
CA VAL A 99 19.05 -3.82 14.15
C VAL A 99 19.47 -4.16 12.72
N ASP A 100 18.79 -5.10 12.07
CA ASP A 100 19.10 -5.49 10.70
C ASP A 100 18.77 -4.37 9.70
N ALA A 101 17.68 -3.64 9.90
CA ALA A 101 17.34 -2.48 9.09
C ALA A 101 18.42 -1.39 9.17
N VAL A 102 18.85 -1.01 10.38
CA VAL A 102 19.93 -0.04 10.59
C VAL A 102 21.24 -0.51 9.97
N LYS A 103 21.59 -1.80 10.14
CA LYS A 103 22.82 -2.37 9.61
C LYS A 103 22.85 -2.37 8.08
N LEU A 104 21.71 -2.54 7.43
CA LEU A 104 21.61 -2.58 5.97
C LEU A 104 21.39 -1.21 5.34
N ALA A 105 20.89 -0.23 6.09
CA ALA A 105 20.58 1.11 5.61
C ALA A 105 21.68 1.78 4.77
N PRO A 106 22.99 1.70 5.09
CA PRO A 106 24.04 2.29 4.24
C PRO A 106 24.11 1.74 2.80
N LYS A 107 23.44 0.63 2.51
CA LYS A 107 23.40 -0.03 1.20
C LYS A 107 22.07 0.14 0.48
N LEU A 108 21.13 0.86 1.08
CA LEU A 108 19.75 0.98 0.64
C LEU A 108 19.40 2.44 0.43
N ASP A 109 18.61 2.71 -0.60
CA ASP A 109 18.05 4.05 -0.85
C ASP A 109 16.62 4.14 -0.28
N ALA A 110 15.92 3.01 -0.20
CA ALA A 110 14.62 2.90 0.43
C ALA A 110 14.50 1.65 1.32
N ILE A 111 13.81 1.80 2.44
CA ILE A 111 13.51 0.73 3.40
C ILE A 111 12.00 0.61 3.54
N ILE A 112 11.49 -0.60 3.36
CA ILE A 112 10.08 -0.93 3.51
C ILE A 112 9.91 -1.78 4.74
N ILE A 113 9.12 -1.30 5.70
CA ILE A 113 8.75 -2.02 6.92
C ILE A 113 7.34 -2.56 6.72
N VAL A 114 7.19 -3.89 6.62
CA VAL A 114 5.88 -4.53 6.54
C VAL A 114 5.40 -4.84 7.95
N SER A 115 4.92 -3.81 8.64
CA SER A 115 4.30 -3.86 9.97
C SER A 115 3.43 -2.62 10.19
N GLY A 116 2.43 -2.75 11.07
CA GLY A 116 1.59 -1.65 11.53
C GLY A 116 2.00 -1.02 12.86
N ASP A 117 3.08 -1.51 13.48
CA ASP A 117 3.42 -1.16 14.86
C ASP A 117 4.01 0.24 15.01
N GLY A 118 3.46 1.01 15.94
CA GLY A 118 3.96 2.34 16.30
C GLY A 118 5.34 2.31 16.97
N ASP A 119 5.75 1.17 17.51
CA ASP A 119 7.06 1.01 18.16
C ASP A 119 8.24 1.13 17.17
N PHE A 120 7.97 1.05 15.85
CA PHE A 120 8.97 1.32 14.82
C PHE A 120 9.19 2.80 14.52
N ILE A 121 8.40 3.74 15.07
CA ILE A 121 8.58 5.18 14.81
C ILE A 121 10.01 5.67 15.08
N PRO A 122 10.69 5.30 16.20
CA PRO A 122 12.09 5.67 16.43
C PRO A 122 13.03 5.14 15.34
N LEU A 123 12.79 3.92 14.85
CA LEU A 123 13.56 3.34 13.74
C LEU A 123 13.34 4.14 12.46
N VAL A 124 12.08 4.44 12.12
CA VAL A 124 11.72 5.24 10.94
C VAL A 124 12.47 6.57 10.93
N LYS A 125 12.40 7.32 12.04
CA LYS A 125 13.09 8.60 12.17
C LYS A 125 14.59 8.48 12.02
N TYR A 126 15.21 7.48 12.67
CA TYR A 126 16.65 7.26 12.55
C TYR A 126 17.07 6.96 11.10
N LEU A 127 16.32 6.11 10.39
CA LEU A 127 16.61 5.77 9.00
C LEU A 127 16.48 7.00 8.08
N GLN A 128 15.47 7.84 8.30
CA GLN A 128 15.28 9.08 7.53
C GLN A 128 16.37 10.12 7.84
N GLU A 129 16.56 10.45 9.12
CA GLU A 129 17.39 11.57 9.57
C GLU A 129 18.89 11.24 9.53
N ASN A 130 19.28 10.01 9.87
CA ASN A 130 20.70 9.63 9.99
C ASN A 130 21.23 8.85 8.78
N GLN A 131 20.38 8.09 8.09
CA GLN A 131 20.80 7.28 6.94
C GLN A 131 20.36 7.89 5.60
N GLY A 132 19.45 8.86 5.61
CA GLY A 132 18.90 9.46 4.38
C GLY A 132 18.06 8.48 3.56
N CYS A 133 17.62 7.37 4.16
CA CYS A 133 16.77 6.41 3.49
C CYS A 133 15.34 6.93 3.43
N GLN A 134 14.67 6.72 2.30
CA GLN A 134 13.22 6.81 2.25
C GLN A 134 12.62 5.62 3.00
N VAL A 135 11.67 5.86 3.92
CA VAL A 135 11.06 4.81 4.73
C VAL A 135 9.58 4.69 4.41
N GLU A 136 9.16 3.48 4.04
CA GLU A 136 7.78 3.16 3.70
C GLU A 136 7.25 2.12 4.68
N ALA A 137 5.95 2.20 5.01
CA ALA A 137 5.28 1.14 5.77
C ALA A 137 4.15 0.50 4.97
N ILE A 138 3.94 -0.80 5.21
CA ILE A 138 2.92 -1.60 4.53
C ILE A 138 2.22 -2.48 5.55
N THR A 139 0.90 -2.36 5.65
CA THR A 139 0.07 -3.29 6.41
C THR A 139 -1.41 -3.05 6.08
N PHE A 140 -2.30 -3.81 6.69
CA PHE A 140 -3.73 -3.51 6.70
C PHE A 140 -3.97 -2.24 7.52
N GLY A 141 -4.46 -1.18 6.88
CA GLY A 141 -4.62 0.15 7.46
C GLY A 141 -5.42 0.18 8.76
N LYS A 142 -6.40 -0.72 8.94
CA LYS A 142 -7.17 -0.91 10.18
C LYS A 142 -6.34 -1.41 11.37
N SER A 143 -5.19 -2.03 11.10
CA SER A 143 -4.24 -2.54 12.11
C SER A 143 -3.05 -1.62 12.34
N ALA A 144 -2.88 -0.57 11.55
CA ALA A 144 -1.74 0.34 11.64
C ALA A 144 -1.97 1.47 12.65
N SER A 145 -0.92 1.79 13.40
CA SER A 145 -0.83 3.01 14.20
C SER A 145 -0.94 4.25 13.30
N MET A 146 -1.85 5.18 13.61
CA MET A 146 -1.95 6.45 12.88
C MET A 146 -0.63 7.24 12.93
N LYS A 147 0.04 7.23 14.08
CA LYS A 147 1.34 7.90 14.24
C LYS A 147 2.43 7.30 13.35
N LEU A 148 2.38 6.00 13.08
CA LEU A 148 3.31 5.37 12.14
C LEU A 148 3.04 5.85 10.73
N LYS A 149 1.76 5.88 10.30
CA LYS A 149 1.36 6.39 8.97
C LYS A 149 1.80 7.83 8.74
N GLU A 150 1.80 8.66 9.79
CA GLU A 150 2.26 10.04 9.75
C GLU A 150 3.80 10.17 9.74
N ALA A 151 4.52 9.19 10.28
CA ALA A 151 5.98 9.22 10.40
C ALA A 151 6.71 8.73 9.14
N VAL A 152 6.12 7.79 8.40
CA VAL A 152 6.71 7.24 7.18
C VAL A 152 6.54 8.17 5.98
N ASP A 153 7.44 8.04 5.00
CA ASP A 153 7.39 8.83 3.77
C ASP A 153 6.24 8.39 2.84
N ASP A 154 5.91 7.08 2.87
CA ASP A 154 4.78 6.52 2.15
C ASP A 154 4.16 5.33 2.90
N PHE A 155 2.87 5.12 2.72
CA PHE A 155 2.11 4.05 3.35
C PHE A 155 1.27 3.30 2.33
N LEU A 156 1.59 2.03 2.09
CA LEU A 156 0.75 1.16 1.27
C LEU A 156 -0.30 0.48 2.15
N ASP A 157 -1.55 0.91 1.99
CA ASP A 157 -2.68 0.32 2.70
C ASP A 157 -3.18 -0.95 1.99
N LEU A 158 -2.99 -2.11 2.62
CA LEU A 158 -3.48 -3.39 2.10
C LEU A 158 -5.02 -3.50 2.14
N ASP A 159 -5.70 -2.66 2.94
CA ASP A 159 -7.16 -2.62 2.97
C ASP A 159 -7.77 -2.03 1.70
N SER A 160 -6.97 -1.34 0.87
CA SER A 160 -7.43 -0.76 -0.40
C SER A 160 -7.82 -1.82 -1.44
N ASP A 161 -7.17 -2.98 -1.42
CA ASP A 161 -7.51 -4.14 -2.26
C ASP A 161 -7.18 -5.45 -1.52
N PRO A 162 -7.99 -5.86 -0.53
CA PRO A 162 -7.70 -7.05 0.25
C PRO A 162 -7.67 -8.33 -0.60
N SER A 163 -8.40 -8.37 -1.72
CA SER A 163 -8.46 -9.52 -2.62
C SER A 163 -7.13 -9.83 -3.30
N ARG A 164 -6.30 -8.80 -3.48
CA ARG A 164 -4.96 -8.90 -4.05
C ARG A 164 -3.93 -9.41 -3.04
N TYR A 165 -4.09 -9.05 -1.77
CA TYR A 165 -3.13 -9.34 -0.70
C TYR A 165 -3.51 -10.52 0.21
N LEU A 166 -4.68 -11.13 0.00
CA LEU A 166 -5.16 -12.26 0.77
C LEU A 166 -5.47 -13.46 -0.12
N ILE A 167 -5.02 -14.65 0.28
CA ILE A 167 -5.23 -15.91 -0.43
C ILE A 167 -6.66 -16.40 -0.19
N ASN A 168 -7.37 -16.73 -1.26
CA ASN A 168 -8.75 -17.23 -1.25
C ASN A 168 -9.75 -16.29 -0.57
N TYR A 169 -9.44 -14.99 -0.47
CA TYR A 169 -10.36 -14.02 0.08
C TYR A 169 -11.52 -13.78 -0.90
N ARG A 170 -12.73 -14.11 -0.47
CA ARG A 170 -13.95 -13.78 -1.19
C ARG A 170 -14.46 -12.47 -0.61
N SER A 171 -14.36 -11.39 -1.36
CA SER A 171 -14.97 -10.14 -0.94
C SER A 171 -16.49 -10.34 -0.87
N ASN A 172 -17.10 -10.00 0.26
CA ASN A 172 -18.56 -9.99 0.41
C ASN A 172 -19.21 -8.82 -0.37
N SER A 173 -18.50 -8.20 -1.30
CA SER A 173 -19.01 -7.10 -2.12
C SER A 173 -19.95 -7.65 -3.19
N ARG A 174 -21.25 -7.45 -2.97
CA ARG A 174 -22.21 -7.29 -4.08
C ARG A 174 -21.62 -6.29 -5.06
N PRO A 175 -21.68 -6.53 -6.39
CA PRO A 175 -21.20 -5.56 -7.35
C PRO A 175 -21.99 -4.27 -7.18
N GLU A 176 -21.29 -3.16 -6.92
CA GLU A 176 -21.86 -1.82 -7.09
C GLU A 176 -22.32 -1.72 -8.55
N LYS A 177 -23.63 -1.58 -8.75
CA LYS A 177 -24.19 -1.27 -10.06
C LYS A 177 -23.61 0.08 -10.48
N THR A 178 -22.70 0.06 -11.44
CA THR A 178 -22.31 1.25 -12.18
C THR A 178 -23.57 1.76 -12.89
N GLU A 179 -24.15 2.85 -12.40
CA GLU A 179 -25.19 3.57 -13.13
C GLU A 179 -24.59 4.07 -14.44
N ARG A 180 -24.91 3.38 -15.53
CA ARG A 180 -24.69 3.92 -16.88
C ARG A 180 -25.61 5.13 -17.01
N VAL A 181 -25.02 6.32 -16.95
CA VAL A 181 -25.67 7.54 -17.46
C VAL A 181 -25.91 7.30 -18.96
N SER A 182 -27.15 7.03 -19.33
CA SER A 182 -27.56 6.91 -20.72
C SER A 182 -27.64 8.31 -21.34
N GLU A 183 -26.65 8.67 -22.15
CA GLU A 183 -26.79 9.73 -23.14
C GLU A 183 -27.89 9.33 -24.13
N LYS A 184 -29.03 10.03 -24.10
CA LYS A 184 -30.00 10.02 -25.20
C LYS A 184 -29.90 11.36 -25.92
N ASN A 185 -29.32 11.32 -27.12
CA ASN A 185 -29.43 12.39 -28.10
C ASN A 185 -30.76 12.27 -28.88
N GLU A 186 -31.42 13.43 -28.96
CA GLU A 186 -32.21 14.00 -30.06
C GLU A 186 -33.23 13.15 -30.84
N SER A 187 -34.50 13.57 -30.80
CA SER A 187 -35.09 14.35 -31.90
C SER A 187 -36.61 14.51 -31.74
N ASN A 188 -37.11 15.61 -32.32
CA ASN A 188 -38.48 15.85 -32.79
C ASN A 188 -39.42 16.66 -31.86
N GLN A 189 -39.55 17.97 -32.13
CA GLN A 189 -40.79 18.54 -32.68
C GLN A 189 -40.65 20.04 -33.02
N LYS A 190 -40.96 20.34 -34.30
CA LYS A 190 -41.29 21.67 -34.84
C LYS A 190 -42.79 21.94 -34.69
N ALA A 191 -43.14 23.22 -34.80
CA ALA A 191 -44.47 23.86 -34.84
C ALA A 191 -45.00 24.18 -33.43
N SER A 192 -45.44 25.39 -33.10
CA SER A 192 -45.93 26.52 -33.88
C SER A 192 -45.95 27.73 -32.94
N ASP A 193 -45.54 28.93 -33.41
CA ASP A 193 -46.31 30.15 -33.16
C ASP A 193 -45.78 31.35 -33.96
N LYS A 194 -46.70 32.00 -34.65
CA LYS A 194 -46.58 33.32 -35.31
C LYS A 194 -46.94 34.39 -34.26
N PRO A 195 -46.42 35.63 -34.36
CA PRO A 195 -47.20 36.64 -35.08
C PRO A 195 -46.39 37.66 -35.90
N SER A 196 -47.20 38.38 -36.68
CA SER A 196 -46.97 39.42 -37.67
C SER A 196 -46.23 40.69 -37.22
N ASP A 197 -45.27 41.08 -38.07
CA ASP A 197 -45.06 42.38 -38.72
C ASP A 197 -45.66 43.68 -38.10
N LYS A 198 -44.80 44.68 -37.87
CA LYS A 198 -44.98 46.08 -38.32
C LYS A 198 -43.77 47.00 -38.01
N THR A 199 -43.28 47.62 -39.08
CA THR A 199 -42.80 49.02 -39.22
C THR A 199 -41.52 49.53 -38.53
N GLY A 200 -40.55 49.92 -39.37
CA GLY A 200 -40.03 51.30 -39.38
C GLY A 200 -38.56 51.51 -38.99
N GLY A 201 -37.76 52.12 -39.90
CA GLY A 201 -36.63 52.99 -39.49
C GLY A 201 -35.24 52.76 -40.10
N SER A 202 -35.08 53.16 -41.37
CA SER A 202 -33.95 53.95 -41.94
C SER A 202 -32.48 53.78 -41.47
N ARG A 203 -31.62 53.51 -42.48
CA ARG A 203 -30.36 54.24 -42.86
C ARG A 203 -29.11 54.20 -41.94
N ILE A 204 -28.01 53.60 -42.42
CA ILE A 204 -26.82 54.25 -43.03
C ILE A 204 -25.62 53.28 -43.19
N ARG A 205 -24.94 53.43 -44.33
CA ARG A 205 -23.71 52.75 -44.79
C ARG A 205 -22.45 53.15 -43.99
N ARG A 206 -21.38 52.34 -44.13
CA ARG A 206 -19.99 52.69 -44.55
C ARG A 206 -18.97 51.85 -43.77
N VAL A 207 -18.39 50.79 -44.38
CA VAL A 207 -17.03 50.74 -44.96
C VAL A 207 -15.94 51.29 -44.03
N PHE A 208 -15.03 50.42 -43.55
CA PHE A 208 -13.59 50.67 -43.57
C PHE A 208 -12.80 49.35 -43.44
N ARG A 209 -11.81 49.19 -44.32
CA ARG A 209 -10.81 48.11 -44.43
C ARG A 209 -9.44 48.80 -44.35
N LYS A 210 -8.43 48.09 -43.83
CA LYS A 210 -7.03 48.49 -43.48
C LYS A 210 -6.93 49.07 -42.05
N MET A 211 -5.99 48.67 -41.20
CA MET A 211 -4.66 48.08 -41.42
C MET A 211 -4.52 46.71 -40.77
#